data_AF-A0A947ZD63-F1
#
_entry.id   AF-A0A947ZD63-F1
#
_cell.length_a   1.000
_cell.length_b   1.000
_cell.length_c   1.000
_cell.angle_alpha   90.00
_cell.angle_beta   90.00
_cell.angle_gamma   90.00
#
_symmetry.space_group_name_H-M   'P 1'
#
loop_
_entity.id
_entity.type
_entity.pdbx_description
1 polymer ?
#
loop_
_entity_poly.entity_id
_entity_poly.type
_entity_poly.pdbx_seq_one_letter_code
_entity_poly.pdbx_strand_id
1 'polypeptide(L)'
;MFGRAARRNLWQIASPFDAGYASNANLKAIKDKGVKHVCFHKKRGISIAEMTKSLWIFKRLRNFRAGIEGMISYLKRCVGLDRCTWKGLDHFKSYAWAAVVSANAVLLGRMLIC
;
A
#
# COMPACT_ATOMS: atom_id res chain seq x y z
N MET A 1 24.77 16.80 -8.42
CA MET A 1 24.15 15.84 -9.35
C MET A 1 23.80 14.55 -8.61
N PHE A 2 22.57 14.37 -8.13
CA PHE A 2 22.10 13.10 -7.57
C PHE A 2 21.05 12.48 -8.49
N GLY A 3 21.40 11.31 -9.03
CA GLY A 3 20.81 10.72 -10.22
C GLY A 3 19.32 10.43 -10.13
N ARG A 4 18.61 10.88 -11.18
CA ARG A 4 17.23 10.53 -11.54
C ARG A 4 16.95 9.02 -11.63
N ALA A 5 17.98 8.17 -11.68
CA ALA A 5 17.88 6.72 -11.86
C ALA A 5 17.35 5.95 -10.64
N ALA A 6 17.56 6.43 -9.41
CA ALA A 6 17.13 5.72 -8.19
C ALA A 6 15.59 5.75 -7.96
N ARG A 7 14.84 6.52 -8.76
CA ARG A 7 13.39 6.71 -8.59
C ARG A 7 12.53 5.59 -9.18
N ARG A 8 13.02 4.81 -10.15
CA ARG A 8 12.17 3.88 -10.91
C ARG A 8 11.93 2.52 -10.23
N ASN A 9 12.73 2.14 -9.23
CA ASN A 9 12.72 0.76 -8.71
C ASN A 9 12.40 0.66 -7.21
N LEU A 10 12.11 1.78 -6.52
CA LEU A 10 11.88 1.78 -5.07
C LEU A 10 10.77 0.79 -4.67
N TRP A 11 9.73 0.67 -5.48
CA TRP A 11 8.57 -0.20 -5.22
C TRP A 11 8.80 -1.68 -5.50
N GLN A 12 9.85 -2.05 -6.26
CA GLN A 12 10.17 -3.46 -6.53
C GLN A 12 10.92 -4.12 -5.36
N ILE A 13 11.51 -3.32 -4.48
CA ILE A 13 12.40 -3.76 -3.40
C ILE A 13 11.98 -3.22 -2.03
N ALA A 14 10.77 -2.65 -1.94
CA ALA A 14 10.25 -2.06 -0.71
C ALA A 14 8.83 -2.52 -0.41
N SER A 15 8.57 -2.86 0.85
CA SER A 15 7.27 -3.38 1.25
C SER A 15 6.83 -2.79 2.60
N PRO A 16 5.66 -2.12 2.63
CA PRO A 16 5.03 -1.71 3.87
C PRO A 16 4.19 -2.85 4.45
N PHE A 17 4.40 -3.16 5.72
CA PHE A 17 3.68 -4.23 6.41
C PHE A 17 2.85 -3.69 7.57
N ASP A 18 1.79 -4.43 7.87
CA ASP A 18 0.96 -4.16 9.03
C ASP A 18 1.71 -4.38 10.33
N ALA A 19 1.23 -3.68 11.37
CA ALA A 19 1.79 -3.75 12.70
C ALA A 19 1.77 -5.17 13.31
N GLY A 20 0.87 -6.04 12.85
CA GLY A 20 0.79 -7.45 13.28
C GLY A 20 1.98 -8.29 12.83
N TYR A 21 2.67 -7.89 11.76
CA TYR A 21 3.83 -8.60 11.21
C TYR A 21 5.17 -8.07 11.73
N ALA A 22 5.17 -7.08 12.61
CA ALA A 22 6.39 -6.48 13.14
C ALA A 22 7.09 -7.44 14.11
N SER A 23 8.15 -8.10 13.65
CA SER A 23 9.06 -8.90 14.46
C SER A 23 10.47 -8.92 13.86
N ASN A 24 11.50 -9.10 14.69
CA ASN A 24 12.87 -9.23 14.22
C ASN A 24 13.06 -10.44 13.29
N ALA A 25 12.39 -11.55 13.60
CA ALA A 25 12.38 -12.75 12.75
C ALA A 25 11.80 -12.45 11.36
N ASN A 26 10.67 -11.74 11.29
CA ASN A 26 10.08 -11.35 10.01
C ASN A 26 10.97 -10.37 9.24
N LEU A 27 11.57 -9.39 9.92
CA LEU A 27 12.49 -8.46 9.28
C LEU A 27 13.65 -9.19 8.61
N LYS A 28 14.26 -10.16 9.31
CA LYS A 28 15.34 -10.98 8.78
C LYS A 28 14.86 -11.80 7.58
N ALA A 29 13.77 -12.55 7.72
CA ALA A 29 13.21 -13.36 6.65
C ALA A 29 12.85 -12.55 5.39
N ILE A 30 12.34 -11.32 5.56
CA ILE A 30 12.01 -10.43 4.44
C ILE A 30 13.27 -9.91 3.75
N LYS A 31 14.32 -9.58 4.50
CA LYS A 31 15.61 -9.18 3.93
C LYS A 31 16.30 -10.33 3.21
N ASP A 32 16.22 -11.54 3.74
CA ASP A 32 16.77 -12.76 3.12
C ASP A 32 16.10 -13.04 1.77
N LYS A 33 14.82 -12.68 1.62
CA LYS A 33 14.08 -12.71 0.34
C LYS A 33 14.46 -11.58 -0.64
N GLY A 34 15.43 -10.72 -0.30
CA GLY A 34 15.95 -9.68 -1.18
C GLY A 34 15.25 -8.32 -1.09
N VAL A 35 14.30 -8.12 -0.16
CA VAL A 35 13.65 -6.83 0.04
C VAL A 35 14.60 -5.87 0.77
N LYS A 36 14.94 -4.75 0.13
CA LYS A 36 15.95 -3.80 0.63
C LYS A 36 15.39 -2.77 1.61
N HIS A 37 14.10 -2.49 1.55
CA HIS A 37 13.45 -1.47 2.38
C HIS A 37 12.15 -2.02 2.99
N VAL A 38 12.18 -2.32 4.28
CA VAL A 38 11.02 -2.88 4.99
C VAL A 38 10.46 -1.80 5.89
N CYS A 39 9.16 -1.57 5.87
CA CYS A 39 8.53 -0.58 6.74
C CYS A 39 7.42 -1.22 7.58
N PHE A 40 7.65 -1.34 8.88
CA PHE A 40 6.59 -1.71 9.83
C PHE A 40 5.95 -0.46 10.43
N HIS A 41 4.63 -0.46 10.56
CA HIS A 41 3.90 0.65 11.19
C HIS A 41 4.23 0.80 12.69
N LYS A 42 4.21 -0.32 13.44
CA LYS A 42 4.69 -0.38 14.83
C LYS A 42 6.15 -0.84 14.85
N LYS A 43 6.98 -0.11 15.59
CA LYS A 43 8.43 -0.38 15.65
C LYS A 43 8.77 -1.65 16.44
N ARG A 44 7.99 -2.03 17.47
CA ARG A 44 8.22 -3.23 18.33
C ARG A 44 9.72 -3.50 18.66
N GLY A 45 10.48 -2.46 19.03
CA GLY A 45 11.90 -2.56 19.34
C GLY A 45 12.87 -2.52 18.15
N ILE A 46 12.36 -2.47 16.92
CA ILE A 46 13.13 -2.38 15.67
C ILE A 46 13.43 -0.92 15.36
N SER A 47 14.70 -0.60 15.13
CA SER A 47 15.11 0.75 14.73
C SER A 47 14.76 1.04 13.26
N ILE A 48 14.58 2.32 12.92
CA ILE A 48 14.32 2.71 11.52
C ILE A 48 15.52 2.42 10.62
N ALA A 49 16.74 2.48 11.18
CA ALA A 49 17.98 2.16 10.49
C ALA A 49 18.06 0.68 10.09
N GLU A 50 17.55 -0.22 10.93
CA GLU A 50 17.45 -1.64 10.60
C GLU A 50 16.37 -1.91 9.53
N MET A 51 15.29 -1.14 9.53
CA MET A 51 14.18 -1.27 8.57
C MET A 51 14.51 -0.73 7.18
N THR A 52 15.10 0.47 7.12
CA THR A 52 15.31 1.22 5.88
C THR A 52 16.62 2.00 5.91
N LYS A 53 17.18 2.26 4.72
CA LYS A 53 18.43 3.02 4.59
C LYS A 53 18.29 4.51 4.96
N SER A 54 17.09 5.07 4.98
CA SER A 54 16.88 6.48 5.33
C SER A 54 15.49 6.75 5.89
N LEU A 55 15.41 7.76 6.75
CA LEU A 55 14.15 8.27 7.31
C LEU A 55 13.17 8.74 6.22
N TRP A 56 13.67 9.25 5.10
CA TRP A 56 12.84 9.69 3.97
C TRP A 56 12.12 8.50 3.31
N ILE A 57 12.84 7.39 3.05
CA ILE A 57 12.24 6.17 2.47
C ILE A 57 11.20 5.61 3.44
N PHE A 58 11.52 5.57 4.74
CA PHE A 58 10.58 5.12 5.76
C PHE A 58 9.29 5.94 5.79
N LYS A 59 9.39 7.28 5.78
CA LYS A 59 8.21 8.17 5.70
C LYS A 59 7.41 7.91 4.42
N ARG A 60 8.08 7.73 3.28
CA ARG A 60 7.42 7.45 2.00
C ARG A 60 6.65 6.14 2.01
N LEU A 61 7.24 5.06 2.54
CA LEU A 61 6.57 3.76 2.65
C LEU A 61 5.39 3.79 3.62
N ARG A 62 5.53 4.51 4.72
CA ARG A 62 4.43 4.73 5.66
C ARG A 62 3.27 5.48 5.01
N ASN A 63 3.55 6.57 4.30
CA ASN A 63 2.52 7.36 3.61
C ASN A 63 1.84 6.55 2.50
N PHE A 64 2.59 5.71 1.80
CA PHE A 64 2.01 4.82 0.80
C PHE A 64 1.03 3.81 1.42
N ARG A 65 1.40 3.19 2.55
CA ARG A 65 0.50 2.30 3.30
C ARG A 65 -0.79 3.02 3.73
N ALA A 66 -0.65 4.23 4.27
CA ALA A 66 -1.80 5.06 4.64
C ALA A 66 -2.67 5.42 3.43
N GLY A 67 -2.06 5.65 2.26
CA GLY A 67 -2.78 5.85 1.00
C GLY A 67 -3.60 4.63 0.57
N ILE A 68 -3.06 3.41 0.72
CA ILE A 68 -3.80 2.16 0.47
C ILE A 68 -4.98 2.03 1.42
N GLU A 69 -4.77 2.25 2.73
CA GLU A 69 -5.86 2.21 3.73
C GLU A 69 -6.94 3.25 3.42
N GLY A 70 -6.54 4.46 3.01
CA GLY A 70 -7.44 5.51 2.55
C GLY A 70 -8.25 5.10 1.32
N MET A 71 -7.62 4.45 0.34
CA MET A 71 -8.31 3.94 -0.85
C MET A 71 -9.31 2.84 -0.52
N ILE A 72 -8.95 1.86 0.33
CA ILE A 72 -9.88 0.81 0.78
C ILE A 72 -11.08 1.44 1.50
N SER A 73 -10.81 2.40 2.37
CA SER A 73 -11.83 3.16 3.10
C SER A 73 -12.77 3.91 2.14
N TYR A 74 -12.22 4.58 1.13
CA TYR A 74 -12.99 5.24 0.06
C TYR A 74 -13.85 4.23 -0.71
N LEU A 75 -13.27 3.09 -1.11
CA LEU A 75 -13.99 2.06 -1.84
C LEU A 75 -15.21 1.55 -1.07
N LYS A 76 -15.05 1.29 0.24
CA LYS A 76 -16.15 0.82 1.08
C LYS A 76 -17.27 1.86 1.23
N ARG A 77 -16.92 3.11 1.52
CA ARG A 77 -17.90 4.14 1.90
C ARG A 77 -18.53 4.88 0.72
N CYS A 78 -17.78 5.09 -0.35
CA CYS A 78 -18.21 5.97 -1.44
C CYS A 78 -18.70 5.22 -2.68
N VAL A 79 -18.23 4.00 -2.92
CA VAL A 79 -18.67 3.16 -4.06
C VAL A 79 -19.32 1.84 -3.60
N GLY A 80 -19.63 1.73 -2.31
CA GLY A 80 -20.44 0.64 -1.76
C GLY A 80 -19.73 -0.69 -1.51
N LEU A 81 -18.40 -0.78 -1.67
CA LEU A 81 -17.64 -2.05 -1.54
C LEU A 81 -17.61 -2.64 -0.10
N ASP A 82 -18.45 -2.17 0.81
CA ASP A 82 -18.57 -2.70 2.17
C ASP A 82 -19.40 -4.01 2.22
N ARG A 83 -20.49 -4.10 1.44
CA ARG A 83 -21.34 -5.31 1.40
C ARG A 83 -21.89 -5.57 0.01
N CYS A 84 -21.57 -6.74 -0.54
CA CYS A 84 -22.15 -7.22 -1.78
C CYS A 84 -23.51 -7.87 -1.51
N THR A 85 -24.58 -7.35 -2.14
CA THR A 85 -25.93 -7.94 -2.08
C THR A 85 -26.20 -8.91 -3.24
N TRP A 86 -25.26 -9.05 -4.18
CA TRP A 86 -25.42 -9.87 -5.37
C TRP A 86 -25.04 -11.32 -5.05
N LYS A 87 -25.87 -12.27 -5.51
CA LYS A 87 -25.72 -13.69 -5.16
C LYS A 87 -24.85 -14.44 -6.15
N GLY A 88 -23.91 -15.25 -5.67
CA GLY A 88 -23.04 -16.08 -6.49
C GLY A 88 -21.71 -15.42 -6.84
N LEU A 89 -20.69 -16.25 -7.11
CA LEU A 89 -19.31 -15.80 -7.27
C LEU A 89 -19.11 -14.87 -8.46
N ASP A 90 -19.74 -15.15 -9.59
CA ASP A 90 -19.58 -14.34 -10.80
C ASP A 90 -20.21 -12.95 -10.64
N HIS A 91 -21.36 -12.88 -9.96
CA HIS A 91 -21.96 -11.61 -9.60
C HIS A 91 -21.12 -10.83 -8.59
N PHE A 92 -20.50 -11.51 -7.61
CA PHE A 92 -19.56 -10.87 -6.69
C PHE A 92 -18.34 -10.28 -7.43
N LYS A 93 -17.76 -11.02 -8.39
CA LYS A 93 -16.67 -10.50 -9.23
C LYS A 93 -17.11 -9.26 -10.00
N SER A 94 -18.27 -9.31 -10.66
CA SER A 94 -18.83 -8.18 -11.39
C SER A 94 -19.07 -6.97 -10.49
N TYR A 95 -19.58 -7.20 -9.28
CA TYR A 95 -19.78 -6.16 -8.27
C TYR A 95 -18.47 -5.48 -7.86
N ALA A 96 -17.42 -6.27 -7.57
CA ALA A 96 -16.10 -5.73 -7.23
C ALA A 96 -15.49 -4.93 -8.38
N TRP A 97 -15.62 -5.43 -9.63
CA TRP A 97 -15.19 -4.72 -10.83
C TRP A 97 -15.91 -3.38 -11.01
N ALA A 98 -17.24 -3.36 -10.87
CA ALA A 98 -18.03 -2.15 -11.00
C ALA A 98 -17.61 -1.08 -9.98
N ALA A 99 -17.34 -1.47 -8.73
CA ALA A 99 -16.87 -0.57 -7.68
C ALA A 99 -15.49 0.05 -8.02
N VAL A 100 -14.54 -0.77 -8.49
CA VAL A 100 -13.19 -0.31 -8.86
C VAL A 100 -13.25 0.63 -10.07
N VAL A 101 -14.02 0.29 -11.10
CA VAL A 101 -14.21 1.13 -12.30
C VAL A 101 -14.84 2.47 -11.92
N SER A 102 -15.88 2.46 -11.08
CA SER A 102 -16.56 3.68 -10.60
C SER A 102 -15.60 4.59 -9.83
N ALA A 103 -14.78 4.02 -8.93
CA ALA A 103 -13.77 4.75 -8.19
C ALA A 103 -12.74 5.42 -9.13
N ASN A 104 -12.25 4.69 -10.13
CA ASN A 104 -11.29 5.24 -11.09
C ASN A 104 -11.90 6.33 -11.96
N ALA A 105 -13.16 6.17 -12.41
CA ALA A 105 -13.85 7.18 -13.20
C ALA A 105 -13.98 8.52 -12.43
N VAL A 106 -14.35 8.47 -11.14
CA VAL A 106 -14.42 9.66 -10.28
C VAL A 106 -13.05 10.31 -10.11
N LEU A 107 -11.99 9.52 -9.91
CA LEU A 107 -10.63 10.04 -9.77
C LEU A 107 -10.14 10.71 -11.06
N LEU A 108 -10.39 10.10 -12.22
CA LEU A 108 -10.07 10.68 -13.52
C LEU A 108 -10.80 12.00 -13.73
N GLY A 109 -12.11 12.05 -13.45
CA GLY A 109 -12.90 13.28 -13.55
C GLY A 109 -12.33 14.41 -12.69
N ARG A 110 -11.91 14.10 -11.45
CA ARG A 110 -11.27 15.09 -10.55
C ARG A 110 -9.94 15.61 -11.09
N MET A 111 -9.14 14.76 -11.74
CA MET A 111 -7.87 15.18 -12.35
C MET A 111 -8.03 15.99 -13.64
N LEU A 112 -9.19 15.93 -14.28
CA LEU A 112 -9.47 16.68 -15.51
C LEU A 112 -10.09 18.06 -15.23
N ILE A 113 -10.74 18.24 -14.08
CA ILE A 113 -11.39 19.49 -13.68
C ILE A 113 -10.46 20.39 -12.86
N CYS A 114 -9.44 19.81 -12.21
CA CYS A 114 -8.41 20.52 -11.45
C CYS A 114 -7.12 20.66 -12.28
#